data_AF-A0A6H2A6K8-F1
#
_entry.id   AF-A0A6H2A6K8-F1
#
_cell.length_a   1.000
_cell.length_b   1.000
_cell.length_c   1.000
_cell.angle_alpha   90.00
_cell.angle_beta   90.00
_cell.angle_gamma   90.00
#
_symmetry.space_group_name_H-M   'P 1'
#
loop_
_entity.id
_entity.type
_entity.pdbx_description
1 polymer ?
#
loop_
_entity_poly.entity_id
_entity_poly.type
_entity_poly.pdbx_seq_one_letter_code
_entity_poly.pdbx_strand_id
1 'polypeptide(L)' 'MESKIVSCIDCGKEYPRKELNRRFRCPDCAMRIIEENMLQLHRHEGPHYEKWRKAVQAAVGKL' A
#
# COMPACT_ATOMS: atom_id res chain seq x y z
N MET A 1 -12.93 -23.41 -12.90
CA MET A 1 -12.93 -21.94 -13.10
C MET A 1 -11.49 -21.51 -13.36
N GLU A 2 -11.17 -21.18 -14.60
CA GLU A 2 -9.88 -20.57 -14.93
C GLU A 2 -9.81 -19.18 -14.30
N SER A 3 -8.76 -18.93 -13.51
CA SER A 3 -8.55 -17.62 -12.91
C SER A 3 -8.04 -16.68 -13.99
N LYS A 4 -8.80 -15.61 -14.29
CA LYS A 4 -8.36 -14.57 -15.23
C LYS A 4 -6.97 -14.08 -14.85
N ILE A 5 -6.03 -14.13 -15.79
CA ILE A 5 -4.69 -13.59 -15.63
C ILE A 5 -4.75 -12.07 -15.80
N VAL A 6 -4.11 -11.34 -14.89
CA VAL A 6 -4.07 -9.88 -14.86
C VAL A 6 -2.66 -9.44 -14.43
N SER A 7 -2.17 -8.34 -14.99
CA SER A 7 -0.86 -7.78 -14.66
C SER A 7 -0.87 -6.95 -13.37
N CYS A 8 0.21 -7.05 -12.60
CA CYS A 8 0.46 -6.18 -11.45
C CYS A 8 0.70 -4.73 -11.91
N ILE A 9 0.06 -3.76 -11.26
CA ILE A 9 0.18 -2.33 -11.62
C ILE A 9 1.59 -1.75 -11.37
N ASP A 10 2.37 -2.30 -10.42
CA ASP A 10 3.69 -1.73 -10.09
C ASP A 10 4.85 -2.45 -10.83
N CYS A 11 4.79 -3.78 -11.00
CA CYS A 11 5.89 -4.56 -11.60
C CYS A 11 5.58 -5.15 -12.97
N GLY A 12 4.33 -5.05 -13.46
CA GLY A 12 3.92 -5.53 -14.79
C GLY A 12 3.80 -7.06 -14.93
N LYS A 13 4.31 -7.85 -13.99
CA LYS A 13 4.23 -9.32 -14.03
C LYS A 13 2.78 -9.80 -13.99
N GLU A 14 2.53 -10.92 -14.65
CA GLU A 14 1.21 -11.53 -14.77
C GLU A 14 0.92 -12.48 -13.61
N TYR A 15 -0.28 -12.37 -13.03
CA TYR A 15 -0.73 -13.21 -11.93
C TYR A 15 -2.19 -13.61 -12.11
N PRO A 16 -2.62 -14.74 -11.55
CA PRO A 16 -4.05 -15.03 -11.36
C PRO A 16 -4.72 -13.91 -10.56
N ARG A 17 -5.88 -13.42 -11.00
CA ARG A 17 -6.61 -12.32 -10.36
C ARG A 17 -6.82 -12.52 -8.85
N LYS A 18 -6.96 -13.77 -8.40
CA LYS A 18 -7.12 -14.16 -7.00
C LYS A 18 -5.89 -13.87 -6.12
N GLU A 19 -4.70 -13.80 -6.72
CA GLU A 19 -3.43 -13.52 -6.03
C GLU A 19 -3.12 -12.02 -5.95
N LEU A 20 -3.80 -11.21 -6.78
CA LEU A 20 -3.69 -9.76 -6.72
C LEU A 20 -4.62 -9.18 -5.67
N ASN A 21 -4.16 -8.15 -4.96
CA ASN A 21 -5.01 -7.40 -4.04
C ASN A 21 -6.09 -6.58 -4.78
N ARG A 22 -6.93 -5.85 -4.02
CA ARG A 22 -8.01 -5.01 -4.58
C ARG A 22 -7.52 -3.90 -5.53
N ARG A 23 -6.24 -3.53 -5.46
CA ARG A 23 -5.59 -2.52 -6.31
C ARG A 23 -4.76 -3.13 -7.44
N PHE A 24 -4.94 -4.41 -7.74
CA PHE A 24 -4.19 -5.12 -8.77
C PHE A 24 -2.67 -5.14 -8.52
N ARG A 25 -2.25 -5.23 -7.25
CA ARG A 25 -0.84 -5.44 -6.90
C ARG A 25 -0.59 -6.88 -6.50
N CYS A 26 0.55 -7.40 -6.92
CA CYS A 26 1.04 -8.69 -6.44
C CYS A 26 1.48 -8.60 -4.97
N PRO A 27 1.58 -9.74 -4.28
CA PRO A 27 2.00 -9.78 -2.88
C PRO A 27 3.31 -9.04 -2.61
N ASP A 28 4.34 -9.24 -3.45
CA ASP A 28 5.66 -8.62 -3.26
C ASP A 28 5.60 -7.09 -3.34
N CYS A 29 4.90 -6.55 -4.34
CA CYS A 29 4.76 -5.10 -4.49
C CYS A 29 3.89 -4.49 -3.40
N ALA A 30 2.85 -5.22 -2.96
CA ALA A 30 2.04 -4.79 -1.83
C ALA A 30 2.87 -4.75 -0.53
N MET A 31 3.70 -5.76 -0.28
CA MET A 31 4.55 -5.85 0.91
C MET A 31 5.62 -4.77 0.93
N ARG A 32 6.31 -4.53 -0.18
CA ARG A 32 7.30 -3.44 -0.31
C ARG A 32 6.71 -2.07 0.07
N ILE A 33 5.49 -1.78 -0.37
CA ILE A 33 4.82 -0.51 -0.02
C ILE A 33 4.48 -0.46 1.47
N ILE A 34 4.10 -1.58 2.08
CA ILE A 34 3.85 -1.65 3.53
C ILE A 34 5.16 -1.38 4.29
N GLU A 35 6.26 -2.02 3.91
CA GLU A 35 7.57 -1.80 4.51
C GLU A 35 8.03 -0.34 4.37
N GLU A 36 7.92 0.25 3.18
CA GLU A 36 8.23 1.66 2.95
C GLU A 36 7.38 2.60 3.83
N ASN A 37 6.08 2.32 3.96
CA ASN A 37 5.20 3.10 4.83
C ASN A 37 5.59 2.97 6.30
N MET A 38 5.95 1.76 6.75
CA MET A 38 6.41 1.52 8.12
C MET A 38 7.72 2.25 8.41
N LEU A 39 8.66 2.26 7.47
CA LEU A 39 9.91 3.01 7.60
C LEU A 39 9.65 4.52 7.69
N GLN A 40 8.73 5.05 6.88
CA GLN A 40 8.33 6.46 6.95
C GLN A 40 7.72 6.82 8.31
N LEU A 41 6.85 5.95 8.84
CA LEU A 41 6.31 6.13 10.19
C LEU A 41 7.39 6.05 11.26
N HIS A 42 8.32 5.09 11.17
CA HIS A 42 9.39 4.92 12.15
C HIS A 42 10.36 6.11 12.19
N ARG A 43 10.69 6.66 11.02
CA ARG A 43 11.62 7.79 10.87
C ARG A 43 10.95 9.16 11.03
N HIS A 44 9.63 9.19 11.14
CA HIS A 44 8.84 10.42 11.15
C HIS A 44 9.12 11.33 9.93
N GLU A 45 9.30 10.71 8.76
CA GLU A 45 9.63 11.43 7.52
C GLU A 45 8.87 10.84 6.32
N GLY A 46 8.71 11.66 5.29
CA GLY A 46 8.11 11.23 4.02
C GLY A 46 6.58 11.38 3.95
N PRO A 47 6.02 11.21 2.73
CA PRO A 47 4.64 11.55 2.42
C PRO A 47 3.60 10.72 3.19
N HIS A 48 3.89 9.45 3.49
CA HIS A 48 3.00 8.60 4.28
C HIS A 48 2.91 9.08 5.74
N TYR A 49 4.06 9.41 6.34
CA TYR A 49 4.10 9.97 7.68
C TYR A 49 3.39 11.31 7.76
N GLU A 50 3.60 12.22 6.81
CA GLU A 50 2.90 13.51 6.78
C GLU A 50 1.37 13.35 6.71
N LYS A 51 0.91 12.41 5.89
CA LYS A 51 -0.52 12.09 5.79
C LYS A 51 -1.06 11.57 7.12
N TRP A 52 -0.35 10.65 7.76
CA TRP A 52 -0.70 10.11 9.07
C TRP A 52 -0.73 11.21 10.14
N ARG A 53 0.30 12.06 10.22
CA ARG A 53 0.40 13.17 11.16
C ARG A 53 -0.78 14.14 11.02
N LYS A 54 -1.14 14.53 9.79
CA LYS A 54 -2.31 15.38 9.52
C LYS A 54 -3.61 14.73 9.99
N ALA A 55 -3.78 13.43 9.76
CA ALA A 55 -4.97 12.70 10.20
C ALA A 55 -5.07 12.64 11.73
N VAL A 56 -3.95 12.38 12.43
CA VAL A 56 -3.90 12.38 13.91
C VAL A 56 -4.22 13.76 14.48
N GLN A 57 -3.61 14.83 13.94
CA GLN A 57 -3.90 16.20 14.35
C GLN A 57 -5.38 16.56 14.19
N ALA A 58 -5.99 16.18 13.06
CA ALA A 58 -7.40 16.40 12.80
C ALA A 58 -8.33 15.60 13.72
N ALA A 59 -7.89 14.44 14.23
CA ALA A 59 -8.65 13.64 15.18
C ALA A 59 -8.55 14.21 16.60
N VAL A 60 -7.35 14.62 17.03
CA VAL A 60 -7.11 15.19 18.36
C VAL A 60 -7.77 16.56 18.50
N GLY A 61 -7.73 17.42 17.47
CA GLY A 61 -8.38 18.74 17.51
C GLY A 61 -9.91 18.71 17.47
N LYS A 62 -10.52 17.53 17.38
CA LYS A 62 -11.98 17.32 17.45
C LYS A 62 -12.45 16.77 18.81
N LEU A 63 -11.51 16.51 19.74
CA LEU A 63 -11.78 16.19 21.14
C LEU A 63 -11.73 17.47 21.98
#